data_AF-A0A523CY39-F1
#
_entry.id   AF-A0A523CY39-F1
#
_cell.length_a   1.000
_cell.length_b   1.000
_cell.length_c   1.000
_cell.angle_alpha   90.00
_cell.angle_beta   90.00
_cell.angle_gamma   90.00
#
_symmetry.space_group_name_H-M   'P 1'
#
loop_
_entity.id
_entity.type
_entity.pdbx_description
1 polymer ?
#
loop_
_entity_poly.entity_id
_entity_poly.type
_entity_poly.pdbx_seq_one_letter_code
_entity_poly.pdbx_strand_id
1 'polypeptide(L)'
;MASFCTIMKKTQTNKETLSKQLLRLRKKTSWSWERMCREFHRVMAHEGPSHTTLFRYASGKTKRPNVLIEHYVQQAIDKLTAELSQK
;
A
#
# COMPACT_ATOMS: atom_id res chain seq x y z
N MET A 1 14.56 -15.45 28.41
CA MET A 1 13.40 -14.66 28.88
C MET A 1 13.12 -13.58 27.86
N ALA A 2 11.98 -13.68 27.17
CA ALA A 2 11.55 -12.73 26.17
C ALA A 2 11.20 -11.39 26.84
N SER A 3 11.66 -10.28 26.29
CA SER A 3 11.08 -8.97 26.58
C SER A 3 10.63 -8.34 25.27
N PHE A 4 9.39 -8.68 24.93
CA PHE A 4 8.58 -8.06 23.90
C PHE A 4 8.35 -6.59 24.27
N CYS A 5 9.09 -5.67 23.67
CA CYS A 5 8.71 -4.26 23.68
C CYS A 5 7.60 -4.06 22.65
N THR A 6 6.40 -4.50 23.02
CA THR A 6 5.15 -4.16 22.35
C THR A 6 4.58 -2.94 23.05
N ILE A 7 3.89 -2.09 22.29
CA ILE A 7 2.94 -1.06 22.74
C ILE A 7 3.54 0.34 22.88
N MET A 8 3.57 1.07 21.76
CA MET A 8 3.09 2.46 21.76
C MET A 8 1.81 2.54 20.91
N LYS A 9 0.69 2.49 21.63
CA LYS A 9 -0.67 2.90 21.22
C LYS A 9 -0.62 4.34 20.69
N LYS A 10 -1.10 4.61 19.47
CA LYS A 10 -2.51 4.87 19.13
C LYS A 10 -2.99 6.26 19.59
N THR A 11 -2.72 7.27 18.75
CA THR A 11 -3.51 8.50 18.63
C THR A 11 -3.24 9.15 17.27
N GLN A 12 -3.94 8.68 16.23
CA GLN A 12 -4.25 9.49 15.05
C GLN A 12 -5.47 8.85 14.40
N THR A 13 -6.66 9.16 14.91
CA THR A 13 -7.89 8.94 14.18
C THR A 13 -7.86 9.79 12.90
N ASN A 14 -8.15 9.14 11.78
CA ASN A 14 -8.66 9.69 10.52
C ASN A 14 -7.78 10.06 9.31
N LYS A 15 -6.51 9.66 9.23
CA LYS A 15 -5.84 9.43 7.93
C LYS A 15 -4.86 8.27 8.05
N GLU A 16 -5.26 7.05 7.67
CA GLU A 16 -4.27 5.99 7.47
C GLU A 16 -3.29 6.47 6.39
N THR A 17 -2.00 6.49 6.73
CA THR A 17 -0.95 6.84 5.76
C THR A 17 -0.98 5.80 4.63
N LEU A 18 -0.86 6.24 3.38
CA LEU A 18 -0.84 5.38 2.18
C LEU A 18 0.09 4.17 2.32
N SER A 19 1.22 4.35 3.01
CA SER A 19 2.18 3.29 3.36
C SER A 19 1.57 2.17 4.21
N LYS A 20 0.73 2.49 5.21
CA LYS A 20 0.04 1.52 6.05
C LYS A 20 -1.01 0.75 5.26
N GLN A 21 -1.76 1.43 4.39
CA GLN A 21 -2.77 0.79 3.54
C GLN A 21 -2.13 -0.19 2.55
N LEU A 22 -1.05 0.21 1.88
CA LEU A 22 -0.23 -0.67 1.04
C LEU A 22 0.24 -1.91 1.79
N LEU A 23 0.77 -1.74 3.02
CA LEU A 23 1.27 -2.85 3.82
C LEU A 23 0.14 -3.78 4.30
N ARG A 24 -1.02 -3.24 4.67
CA ARG A 24 -2.19 -4.04 5.06
C ARG A 24 -2.71 -4.85 3.87
N LEU A 25 -2.85 -4.22 2.71
CA LEU A 25 -3.27 -4.89 1.48
C LEU A 25 -2.32 -6.04 1.15
N ARG A 26 -1.00 -5.78 1.14
CA ARG A 26 0.01 -6.79 0.89
C ARG A 26 -0.05 -7.95 1.89
N LYS A 27 -0.28 -7.67 3.18
CA LYS A 27 -0.44 -8.71 4.21
C LYS A 27 -1.71 -9.54 4.00
N LYS A 28 -2.82 -8.91 3.60
CA LYS A 28 -4.08 -9.60 3.32
C LYS A 28 -3.95 -10.55 2.13
N THR A 29 -3.26 -10.11 1.07
CA THR A 29 -3.11 -10.90 -0.16
C THR A 29 -1.90 -11.83 -0.16
N SER A 30 -0.93 -11.59 0.72
CA SER A 30 0.39 -12.25 0.72
C SER A 30 1.15 -12.13 -0.61
N TRP A 31 0.88 -11.08 -1.39
CA TRP A 31 1.51 -10.88 -2.70
C TRP A 31 2.91 -10.25 -2.63
N SER A 32 3.73 -10.58 -3.64
CA SER A 32 4.99 -9.86 -3.90
C SER A 32 4.71 -8.45 -4.44
N TRP A 33 5.69 -7.55 -4.33
CA TRP A 33 5.58 -6.19 -4.87
C TRP A 33 5.40 -6.19 -6.40
N GLU A 34 6.05 -7.11 -7.09
CA GLU A 34 5.89 -7.30 -8.54
C GLU A 34 4.44 -7.70 -8.88
N ARG A 35 3.88 -8.64 -8.12
CA ARG A 35 2.50 -9.08 -8.33
C ARG A 35 1.51 -7.97 -8.02
N MET A 36 1.70 -7.22 -6.93
CA MET A 36 0.87 -6.05 -6.65
C MET A 36 0.95 -4.98 -7.74
N CYS A 37 2.15 -4.72 -8.28
CA CYS A 37 2.32 -3.77 -9.39
C CYS A 37 1.51 -4.21 -10.63
N ARG A 38 1.56 -5.50 -10.97
CA ARG A 38 0.78 -6.05 -12.10
C ARG A 38 -0.72 -5.92 -11.88
N GLU A 39 -1.20 -6.26 -10.68
CA GLU A 39 -2.63 -6.13 -10.38
C GLU A 39 -3.07 -4.66 -10.32
N PHE A 40 -2.21 -3.75 -9.86
CA PHE A 40 -2.51 -2.31 -9.91
C PHE A 40 -2.65 -1.82 -11.34
N HIS A 41 -1.75 -2.23 -12.25
CA HIS A 41 -1.87 -1.88 -13.67
C HIS A 41 -3.13 -2.50 -14.29
N ARG A 42 -3.48 -3.73 -13.91
CA ARG A 42 -4.69 -4.42 -14.37
C ARG A 42 -5.96 -3.68 -13.96
N VAL A 43 -6.08 -3.31 -12.68
CA VAL A 43 -7.27 -2.66 -12.12
C VAL A 43 -7.40 -1.19 -12.56
N MET A 44 -6.27 -0.53 -12.83
CA MET A 44 -6.24 0.84 -13.33
C MET A 44 -6.33 0.93 -14.86
N ALA A 45 -6.09 -0.16 -15.59
CA ALA A 45 -6.06 -0.24 -17.06
C ALA A 45 -5.04 0.69 -17.74
N HIS A 46 -4.06 1.21 -16.99
CA HIS A 46 -2.95 1.98 -17.51
C HIS A 46 -1.67 1.71 -16.71
N GLU A 47 -0.53 2.07 -17.29
CA GLU A 47 0.76 1.88 -16.64
C GLU A 47 0.95 2.88 -15.50
N GLY A 48 1.41 2.36 -14.36
CA GLY A 48 1.55 3.11 -13.12
C GLY A 48 2.97 3.11 -12.57
N PRO A 49 3.12 3.36 -11.26
CA PRO A 49 4.42 3.35 -10.60
C PRO A 49 4.99 1.93 -10.54
N SER A 50 6.30 1.81 -10.80
CA SER A 50 7.02 0.55 -10.71
C SER A 50 6.95 -0.09 -9.31
N HIS A 51 7.15 -1.40 -9.24
CA HIS A 51 7.18 -2.15 -7.98
C HIS A 51 8.21 -1.60 -6.96
N THR A 52 9.35 -1.09 -7.43
CA THR A 52 10.37 -0.44 -6.57
C THR A 52 9.86 0.87 -5.98
N THR A 53 9.08 1.63 -6.75
CA THR A 53 8.41 2.85 -6.30
C THR A 53 7.38 2.51 -5.22
N LEU A 54 6.51 1.51 -5.46
CA LEU A 54 5.56 1.02 -4.45
C LEU A 54 6.26 0.60 -3.15
N PHE A 55 7.37 -0.12 -3.26
CA PHE A 55 8.18 -0.53 -2.09
C PHE A 55 8.74 0.67 -1.31
N ARG A 56 9.22 1.72 -2.00
CA ARG A 56 9.73 2.95 -1.37
C ARG A 56 8.63 3.69 -0.60
N TYR A 57 7.43 3.80 -1.19
CA TYR A 57 6.26 4.38 -0.53
C TYR A 57 5.84 3.58 0.69
N ALA A 58 5.77 2.25 0.58
CA ALA A 58 5.45 1.38 1.70
C ALA A 58 6.49 1.42 2.83
N SER A 59 7.77 1.55 2.48
CA SER A 59 8.87 1.63 3.44
C SER A 59 9.08 3.02 4.04
N GLY A 60 8.30 4.02 3.62
CA GLY A 60 8.50 5.42 4.06
C GLY A 60 9.84 6.02 3.62
N LYS A 61 10.51 5.42 2.63
CA LYS A 61 11.84 5.86 2.14
C LYS A 61 11.74 6.89 1.00
N THR A 62 10.54 7.37 0.71
CA THR A 62 10.31 8.34 -0.37
C THR A 62 10.73 9.74 0.09
N LYS A 63 11.87 10.23 -0.43
CA LYS A 63 12.41 11.56 -0.10
C LYS A 63 11.54 12.73 -0.61
N ARG A 64 10.76 12.50 -1.67
CA ARG A 64 9.84 13.49 -2.27
C ARG A 64 8.50 12.81 -2.56
N PRO A 65 7.48 12.98 -1.72
CA PRO A 65 6.14 12.47 -2.02
C PRO A 65 5.64 13.13 -3.30
N ASN A 66 5.17 12.32 -4.23
CA ASN A 66 4.56 12.78 -5.47
C ASN A 66 3.06 12.50 -5.37
N VAL A 67 2.27 13.59 -5.33
CA VAL A 67 0.81 13.55 -5.18
C VAL A 67 0.15 12.70 -6.27
N LEU A 68 0.68 12.70 -7.50
CA LEU A 68 0.14 11.88 -8.59
C LEU A 68 0.30 10.39 -8.31
N ILE A 69 1.46 10.00 -7.76
CA ILE A 69 1.74 8.59 -7.43
C ILE A 69 0.90 8.18 -6.22
N GLU A 70 0.78 9.03 -5.21
CA GLU A 70 -0.07 8.76 -4.05
C GLU A 70 -1.53 8.60 -4.46
N HIS A 71 -2.04 9.49 -5.32
CA HIS A 71 -3.41 9.39 -5.82
C HIS A 71 -3.62 8.12 -6.65
N TYR A 72 -2.67 7.79 -7.53
CA TYR A 72 -2.72 6.55 -8.31
C TYR A 72 -2.81 5.34 -7.39
N VAL A 73 -1.91 5.27 -6.39
CA VAL A 73 -1.81 4.13 -5.48
C VAL A 73 -3.07 4.03 -4.62
N GLN A 74 -3.60 5.15 -4.14
CA GLN A 74 -4.83 5.18 -3.37
C GLN A 74 -6.00 4.59 -4.17
N GLN A 75 -6.20 5.07 -5.41
CA GLN A 75 -7.26 4.56 -6.29
C GLN A 75 -7.08 3.08 -6.63
N ALA A 76 -5.83 2.64 -6.86
CA ALA A 76 -5.54 1.25 -7.13
C ALA A 76 -5.86 0.36 -5.92
N ILE A 77 -5.55 0.80 -4.69
CA ILE A 77 -5.90 0.09 -3.46
C ILE A 77 -7.42 0.01 -3.31
N ASP A 78 -8.14 1.12 -3.49
CA ASP A 78 -9.58 1.16 -3.29
C ASP A 78 -10.30 0.23 -4.27
N LYS A 79 -9.98 0.31 -5.56
CA LYS A 79 -10.54 -0.58 -6.57
C LYS A 79 -10.16 -2.05 -6.34
N LEU A 80 -8.90 -2.33 -6.03
CA LEU A 80 -8.45 -3.70 -5.81
C LEU A 80 -9.05 -4.29 -4.53
N THR A 81 -9.27 -3.46 -3.50
CA THR A 81 -9.99 -3.87 -2.29
C THR A 81 -11.46 -4.17 -2.59
N ALA A 82 -12.11 -3.37 -3.45
CA ALA A 82 -13.47 -3.64 -3.91
C ALA A 82 -13.55 -4.97 -4.69
N GLU A 83 -12.63 -5.22 -5.63
CA GLU A 83 -12.57 -6.50 -6.37
C GLU A 83 -12.33 -7.69 -5.45
N LEU A 84 -11.43 -7.56 -4.48
CA LEU A 84 -11.15 -8.61 -3.47
C LEU A 84 -12.30 -8.81 -2.47
N SER A 85 -13.23 -7.85 -2.35
CA SER A 85 -14.39 -7.98 -1.47
C SER A 85 -15.60 -8.59 -2.19
N GLN A 86 -15.61 -8.55 -3.52
CA GLN A 86 -16.67 -9.13 -4.35
C GLN A 86 -16.41 -10.60 -4.74
N LYS A 87 -15.27 -11.15 -4.33
CA LYS A 87 -14.77 -12.47 -4.72
C LYS A 87 -14.58 -13.35 -3.50
#